data_AF-V5FX53-F1
#
_entry.id   AF-V5FX53-F1
#
_cell.length_a   1.000
_cell.length_b   1.000
_cell.length_c   1.000
_cell.angle_alpha   90.00
_cell.angle_beta   90.00
_cell.angle_gamma   90.00
#
_symmetry.space_group_name_H-M   'P 1'
#
loop_
_entity.id
_entity.type
_entity.pdbx_description
1 polymer ?
#
loop_
_entity_poly.entity_id
_entity_poly.type
_entity_poly.pdbx_seq_one_letter_code
_entity_poly.pdbx_strand_id
1 'polypeptide(L)'
;MSGNDEFFARRGTTEGELLVSSFSSFTLCFSPRQHSGQNRQNAHSLHCTAPPHGNPWIATDDGVVHPPVGFEHQHDPNMSVILCTAGYDHTIRFWEALSGICSRTIQHPDSQVNRLCITPDKRFLAAAGHNNVKLYDIKSTNPNPVMTFDGHTNNITGVAFHCEGKWMVTSSEDGTVKVWDTRTGSLQRNYVHKAAVNDVVIHPNQGELISCDRSGTVRVWDLGESVCTHQLIPEDDVAIQSVSVASDGSLLCAGNKKGNVYIWRMIQDTEVTRIMPIAMFQAHKDYLTRLLLSPDVKHLATCSADHTAKVWNLDPDYPPARAAAAANARATANGVQANGNGDTTPTRERPESKEGGDNTASSHEANNASDFSMFASAFGRPSTAGEQPLPSFPVQPDGPPMDPATGTLYLETTLANHQRWVWDCAFSADSAYLVTVCSDHYARLWELASGQIIRQYSGHH
;
A
#
# COMPACT_ATOMS: atom_id res chain seq x y z
N MET A 1 6.29 50.96 16.24
CA MET A 1 5.81 50.72 17.62
C MET A 1 4.53 49.91 17.47
N SER A 2 4.68 48.60 17.26
CA SER A 2 4.54 47.54 18.28
C SER A 2 3.07 47.36 18.68
N GLY A 3 2.39 46.25 18.46
CA GLY A 3 2.77 44.87 18.18
C GLY A 3 1.65 44.01 18.78
N ASN A 4 1.29 42.91 18.12
CA ASN A 4 0.91 41.62 18.72
C ASN A 4 0.28 40.74 17.64
N ASP A 5 1.15 39.95 17.01
CA ASP A 5 0.83 38.65 16.45
C ASP A 5 0.48 37.71 17.61
N GLU A 6 -0.66 37.02 17.51
CA GLU A 6 -0.89 35.77 18.27
C GLU A 6 -1.08 34.61 17.30
N PHE A 7 0.05 33.95 17.06
CA PHE A 7 0.17 32.56 16.65
C PHE A 7 -0.60 31.65 17.62
N PHE A 8 -1.60 30.91 17.14
CA PHE A 8 -1.99 29.64 17.77
C PHE A 8 -1.46 28.49 16.93
N ALA A 9 -0.21 28.13 17.20
CA ALA A 9 0.32 26.80 16.91
C ALA A 9 -0.39 25.79 17.83
N ARG A 10 -1.36 25.04 17.31
CA ARG A 10 -1.85 23.84 18.00
C ARG A 10 -0.84 22.71 17.80
N ARG A 11 0.02 22.54 18.81
CA ARG A 11 0.76 21.31 19.06
C ARG A 11 -0.20 20.18 19.45
N GLY A 12 -0.05 19.06 18.77
CA GLY A 12 0.04 17.73 19.38
C GLY A 12 -1.22 17.11 19.96
N THR A 13 -1.88 16.27 19.16
CA THR A 13 -2.28 14.91 19.58
C THR A 13 -2.07 13.98 18.39
N THR A 14 -1.00 13.19 18.44
CA THR A 14 -0.77 12.05 17.56
C THR A 14 -1.75 10.94 17.96
N GLU A 15 -2.93 10.92 17.37
CA GLU A 15 -3.74 9.72 17.28
C GLU A 15 -3.42 9.08 15.93
N GLY A 16 -2.46 8.15 15.93
CA GLY A 16 -2.19 7.29 14.79
C GLY A 16 -3.37 6.34 14.59
N GLU A 17 -4.25 6.69 13.67
CA GLU A 17 -5.32 5.84 13.16
C GLU A 17 -4.72 4.63 12.44
N LEU A 18 -5.38 3.48 12.56
CA LEU A 18 -4.96 2.27 11.88
C LEU A 18 -5.88 1.96 10.72
N LEU A 19 -5.29 2.06 9.53
CA LEU A 19 -5.89 1.72 8.26
C LEU A 19 -5.76 0.22 8.03
N VAL A 20 -6.90 -0.42 7.75
CA VAL A 20 -6.88 -1.74 7.12
C VAL A 20 -7.84 -1.68 5.95
N SER A 21 -7.29 -1.84 4.76
CA SER A 21 -8.00 -2.34 3.60
C SER A 21 -7.19 -3.53 3.08
N SER A 22 -7.83 -4.64 2.72
CA SER A 22 -7.09 -5.89 2.43
C SER A 22 -7.83 -6.82 1.43
N PHE A 23 -7.27 -7.11 0.23
CA PHE A 23 -7.90 -7.83 -0.90
C PHE A 23 -7.74 -9.36 -0.87
N SER A 24 -8.88 -10.06 -0.94
CA SER A 24 -9.19 -11.41 -1.44
C SER A 24 -8.51 -12.66 -0.84
N SER A 25 -9.29 -13.75 -0.90
CA SER A 25 -8.94 -15.17 -0.70
C SER A 25 -8.57 -15.59 0.71
N PHE A 26 -7.72 -14.79 1.33
CA PHE A 26 -7.64 -14.61 2.76
C PHE A 26 -7.48 -13.12 2.98
N THR A 27 -8.33 -12.51 3.78
CA THR A 27 -8.27 -11.07 4.01
C THR A 27 -8.08 -10.85 5.51
N LEU A 28 -7.37 -9.79 5.89
CA LEU A 28 -7.03 -9.58 7.28
C LEU A 28 -7.26 -8.15 7.73
N CYS A 29 -7.50 -7.98 9.03
CA CYS A 29 -7.64 -6.67 9.62
C CYS A 29 -6.98 -6.59 11.00
N PHE A 30 -6.17 -5.56 11.21
CA PHE A 30 -5.36 -5.31 12.40
C PHE A 30 -5.84 -4.06 13.16
N SER A 31 -5.99 -4.16 14.48
CA SER A 31 -6.38 -3.02 15.31
C SER A 31 -5.82 -3.11 16.74
N PRO A 32 -5.10 -2.09 17.25
CA PRO A 32 -4.69 -1.94 18.63
C PRO A 32 -5.85 -1.38 19.44
N ARG A 33 -5.96 -1.86 20.67
CA ARG A 33 -7.04 -1.51 21.59
C ARG A 33 -6.87 -0.07 22.07
N GLN A 34 -7.87 0.79 21.90
CA GLN A 34 -8.01 2.03 22.66
C GLN A 34 -9.39 2.13 23.28
N HIS A 35 -9.46 2.66 24.50
CA HIS A 35 -10.69 2.82 25.25
C HIS A 35 -11.20 4.26 25.15
N SER A 36 -12.50 4.40 24.89
CA SER A 36 -13.22 5.66 25.00
C SER A 36 -13.30 6.12 26.45
N GLY A 37 -12.73 7.29 26.73
CA GLY A 37 -12.86 7.96 28.03
C GLY A 37 -14.25 8.58 28.19
N GLN A 38 -15.11 7.94 28.97
CA GLN A 38 -16.30 8.62 29.51
C GLN A 38 -15.88 9.54 30.66
N ASN A 39 -16.19 10.82 30.49
CA ASN A 39 -16.21 11.84 31.53
C ASN A 39 -16.94 11.34 32.79
N ARG A 40 -16.24 11.29 33.93
CA ARG A 40 -16.86 11.45 35.24
C ARG A 40 -16.02 12.40 36.09
N GLN A 41 -16.57 13.59 36.28
CA GLN A 41 -16.30 14.41 37.45
C GLN A 41 -16.61 13.58 38.71
N ASN A 42 -15.65 13.46 39.61
CA ASN A 42 -15.83 13.82 41.02
C ASN A 42 -14.50 13.69 41.76
N ALA A 43 -14.13 14.80 42.40
CA ALA A 43 -13.05 14.90 43.35
C ALA A 43 -13.32 13.98 44.55
N HIS A 44 -12.27 13.36 45.08
CA HIS A 44 -11.92 13.45 46.50
C HIS A 44 -10.46 13.00 46.69
N SER A 45 -9.71 13.88 47.34
CA SER A 45 -8.35 13.70 47.86
C SER A 45 -8.23 12.46 48.74
N LEU A 46 -7.07 11.78 48.71
CA LEU A 46 -6.39 11.27 49.92
C LEU A 46 -4.97 10.75 49.59
N HIS A 47 -4.01 11.38 50.27
CA HIS A 47 -2.64 11.01 50.67
C HIS A 47 -1.89 9.80 50.07
N CYS A 48 -0.65 10.09 49.65
CA CYS A 48 0.45 9.17 49.43
C CYS A 48 1.09 8.70 50.75
N THR A 49 1.36 7.39 50.88
CA THR A 49 2.36 6.82 51.81
C THR A 49 3.06 5.62 51.16
N ALA A 50 4.38 5.58 51.26
CA ALA A 50 5.30 4.57 50.72
C ALA A 50 5.19 3.19 51.41
N PRO A 51 5.69 2.09 50.81
CA PRO A 51 5.61 0.74 51.38
C PRO A 51 6.85 0.40 52.23
N PRO A 52 6.76 -0.49 53.24
CA PRO A 52 7.91 -1.16 53.80
C PRO A 52 8.08 -2.58 53.24
N HIS A 53 9.34 -2.98 53.18
CA HIS A 53 9.89 -4.29 52.80
C HIS A 53 9.26 -5.49 53.53
N GLY A 54 9.17 -6.62 52.84
CA GLY A 54 8.93 -7.94 53.45
C GLY A 54 9.10 -9.09 52.45
N ASN A 55 10.21 -9.83 52.55
CA ASN A 55 10.43 -11.14 51.92
C ASN A 55 9.39 -12.16 52.41
N PRO A 56 8.98 -13.13 51.57
CA PRO A 56 8.57 -14.43 52.07
C PRO A 56 9.46 -15.53 51.46
N TRP A 57 10.43 -16.00 52.25
CA TRP A 57 11.00 -17.33 52.06
C TRP A 57 10.16 -18.30 52.89
N ILE A 58 9.57 -19.33 52.26
CA ILE A 58 9.00 -20.48 52.95
C ILE A 58 10.00 -21.63 52.79
N ALA A 59 10.54 -22.10 53.90
CA ALA A 59 11.35 -23.30 53.97
C ALA A 59 10.43 -24.53 54.01
N THR A 60 10.71 -25.53 53.17
CA THR A 60 10.16 -26.88 53.29
C THR A 60 11.29 -27.89 53.47
N ASP A 61 11.01 -28.90 54.28
CA ASP A 61 11.96 -29.71 55.05
C ASP A 61 12.45 -30.95 54.28
N ASP A 62 12.89 -30.81 53.03
CA ASP A 62 13.34 -31.97 52.21
C ASP A 62 14.52 -31.69 51.25
N GLY A 63 15.29 -30.62 51.43
CA GLY A 63 16.67 -30.53 50.90
C GLY A 63 16.93 -30.68 49.39
N VAL A 64 15.91 -30.62 48.52
CA VAL A 64 16.05 -30.66 47.05
C VAL A 64 15.79 -29.29 46.45
N VAL A 65 16.82 -28.69 45.85
CA VAL A 65 16.73 -27.41 45.13
C VAL A 65 16.20 -27.68 43.72
N HIS A 66 14.97 -27.27 43.44
CA HIS A 66 14.47 -27.13 42.07
C HIS A 66 14.65 -25.68 41.59
N PRO A 67 15.03 -25.44 40.32
CA PRO A 67 15.04 -24.10 39.76
C PRO A 67 13.62 -23.51 39.76
N PRO A 68 13.44 -22.19 39.95
CA PRO A 68 12.12 -21.58 39.93
C PRO A 68 11.47 -21.80 38.58
N VAL A 69 10.35 -22.53 38.60
CA VAL A 69 9.49 -22.79 37.46
C VAL A 69 8.79 -21.49 37.10
N GLY A 70 8.95 -21.05 35.86
CA GLY A 70 8.10 -20.04 35.22
C GLY A 70 8.29 -18.62 35.75
N PHE A 71 9.08 -17.81 35.04
CA PHE A 71 8.66 -16.43 34.84
C PHE A 71 7.34 -16.49 34.05
N GLU A 72 6.22 -16.53 34.76
CA GLU A 72 4.97 -16.03 34.19
C GLU A 72 5.25 -14.56 33.87
N HIS A 73 5.49 -14.27 32.60
CA HIS A 73 5.24 -12.94 32.08
C HIS A 73 3.82 -12.60 32.51
N GLN A 74 3.71 -11.72 33.50
CA GLN A 74 2.46 -11.12 33.92
C GLN A 74 1.98 -10.31 32.72
N HIS A 75 1.28 -11.00 31.81
CA HIS A 75 0.76 -10.42 30.59
C HIS A 75 -0.30 -9.44 31.05
N ASP A 76 -0.03 -8.15 30.90
CA ASP A 76 -1.01 -7.13 31.15
C ASP A 76 -2.26 -7.46 30.29
N PRO A 77 -3.41 -7.81 30.88
CA PRO A 77 -4.60 -8.25 30.13
C PRO A 77 -5.25 -7.10 29.30
N ASN A 78 -4.61 -5.94 29.27
CA ASN A 78 -5.15 -4.68 28.78
C ASN A 78 -4.72 -4.31 27.35
N MET A 79 -3.85 -5.10 26.70
CA MET A 79 -3.33 -4.82 25.34
C MET A 79 -3.60 -5.97 24.36
N SER A 80 -4.83 -6.45 24.28
CA SER A 80 -5.20 -7.46 23.26
C SER A 80 -5.36 -6.81 21.89
N VAL A 81 -4.36 -7.00 21.02
CA VAL A 81 -4.41 -6.63 19.61
C VAL A 81 -5.25 -7.67 18.87
N ILE A 82 -6.28 -7.22 18.15
CA ILE A 82 -7.17 -8.11 17.41
C ILE A 82 -6.68 -8.21 15.97
N LEU A 83 -6.50 -9.44 15.52
CA LEU A 83 -6.30 -9.79 14.12
C LEU A 83 -7.54 -10.57 13.66
N CYS A 84 -8.19 -10.13 12.60
CA CYS A 84 -9.24 -10.89 11.94
C CYS A 84 -8.68 -11.54 10.68
N THR A 85 -9.06 -12.78 10.39
CA THR A 85 -8.79 -13.44 9.11
C THR A 85 -10.07 -14.07 8.58
N ALA A 86 -10.22 -14.15 7.27
CA ALA A 86 -11.25 -14.98 6.65
C ALA A 86 -10.64 -15.88 5.58
N GLY A 87 -11.31 -16.98 5.24
CA GLY A 87 -10.83 -17.92 4.22
C GLY A 87 -11.94 -18.52 3.37
N TYR A 88 -11.55 -19.39 2.44
CA TYR A 88 -12.47 -20.17 1.60
C TYR A 88 -13.31 -21.19 2.37
N ASP A 89 -12.95 -21.48 3.63
CA ASP A 89 -13.74 -22.30 4.54
C ASP A 89 -15.04 -21.62 5.02
N HIS A 90 -15.38 -20.46 4.46
CA HIS A 90 -16.55 -19.66 4.82
C HIS A 90 -16.56 -19.25 6.30
N THR A 91 -15.38 -19.14 6.93
CA THR A 91 -15.26 -18.67 8.31
C THR A 91 -14.47 -17.37 8.41
N ILE A 92 -14.82 -16.59 9.43
CA ILE A 92 -14.06 -15.43 9.90
C ILE A 92 -13.53 -15.77 11.29
N ARG A 93 -12.21 -15.68 11.48
CA ARG A 93 -11.53 -16.01 12.74
C ARG A 93 -10.94 -14.76 13.36
N PHE A 94 -11.04 -14.67 14.68
CA PHE A 94 -10.51 -13.58 15.49
C PHE A 94 -9.38 -14.11 16.34
N TRP A 95 -8.21 -13.54 16.15
CA TRP A 95 -6.99 -13.92 16.82
C TRP A 95 -6.54 -12.80 17.74
N GLU A 96 -5.97 -13.17 18.88
CA GLU A 96 -5.07 -12.28 19.58
C GLU A 96 -3.70 -12.35 18.90
N ALA A 97 -3.25 -11.23 18.33
CA ALA A 97 -2.14 -11.24 17.38
C ALA A 97 -0.85 -11.83 17.98
N LEU A 98 -0.45 -11.43 19.18
CA LEU A 98 0.84 -11.88 19.74
C LEU A 98 0.80 -13.26 20.39
N SER A 99 -0.35 -13.67 20.94
CA SER A 99 -0.49 -14.99 21.56
C SER A 99 -0.77 -16.08 20.53
N GLY A 100 -1.39 -15.74 19.39
CA GLY A 100 -1.82 -16.70 18.37
C GLY A 100 -3.14 -17.39 18.71
N ILE A 101 -3.78 -17.04 19.83
CA ILE A 101 -5.00 -17.70 20.29
C ILE A 101 -6.18 -17.25 19.43
N CYS A 102 -6.88 -18.22 18.83
CA CYS A 102 -8.19 -17.98 18.21
C CYS A 102 -9.24 -17.77 19.30
N SER A 103 -9.67 -16.52 19.47
CA SER A 103 -10.67 -16.13 20.47
C SER A 103 -12.11 -16.40 20.01
N ARG A 104 -12.38 -16.31 18.70
CA ARG A 104 -13.73 -16.43 18.15
C ARG A 104 -13.69 -16.88 16.69
N THR A 105 -14.68 -17.66 16.28
CA THR A 105 -14.93 -17.99 14.87
C THR A 105 -16.39 -17.69 14.55
N ILE A 106 -16.62 -16.96 13.46
CA ILE A 106 -17.94 -16.64 12.91
C ILE A 106 -18.10 -17.38 11.57
N GLN A 107 -19.28 -17.95 11.34
CA GLN A 107 -19.63 -18.55 10.05
C GLN A 107 -20.16 -17.46 9.10
N HIS A 108 -19.70 -17.49 7.86
CA HIS A 108 -20.13 -16.63 6.76
C HIS A 108 -20.63 -17.52 5.61
N PRO A 109 -21.76 -18.23 5.80
CA PRO A 109 -22.17 -19.34 4.93
C PRO A 109 -22.58 -18.92 3.51
N ASP A 110 -23.00 -17.65 3.34
CA ASP A 110 -23.59 -17.19 2.07
C ASP A 110 -22.55 -17.10 0.93
N SER A 111 -21.28 -16.87 1.27
CA SER A 111 -20.18 -16.79 0.30
C SER A 111 -18.82 -16.84 0.99
N GLN A 112 -17.74 -17.00 0.22
CA GLN A 112 -16.41 -16.68 0.72
C GLN A 112 -16.30 -15.16 1.00
N VAL A 113 -15.36 -14.78 1.87
CA VAL A 113 -15.10 -13.37 2.18
C VAL A 113 -13.96 -12.86 1.31
N ASN A 114 -14.25 -11.87 0.47
CA ASN A 114 -13.32 -11.25 -0.46
C ASN A 114 -12.60 -10.03 0.16
N ARG A 115 -13.17 -9.39 1.19
CA ARG A 115 -12.53 -8.27 1.90
C ARG A 115 -12.96 -8.20 3.36
N LEU A 116 -12.03 -7.90 4.25
CA LEU A 116 -12.28 -7.54 5.63
C LEU A 116 -11.79 -6.11 5.87
N CYS A 117 -12.55 -5.37 6.66
CA CYS A 117 -12.20 -4.03 7.09
C CYS A 117 -12.83 -3.75 8.45
N ILE A 118 -12.04 -3.31 9.43
CA ILE A 118 -12.55 -2.87 10.73
C ILE A 118 -12.92 -1.40 10.62
N THR A 119 -14.03 -1.01 11.24
CA THR A 119 -14.43 0.40 11.32
C THR A 119 -13.40 1.21 12.11
N PRO A 120 -13.21 2.51 11.82
CA PRO A 120 -12.20 3.33 12.50
C PRO A 120 -12.38 3.39 14.03
N ASP A 121 -13.62 3.30 14.52
CA ASP A 121 -13.97 3.21 15.94
C ASP A 121 -13.70 1.83 16.56
N LYS A 122 -13.24 0.86 15.75
CA LYS A 122 -12.87 -0.51 16.13
C LYS A 122 -14.01 -1.30 16.76
N ARG A 123 -15.24 -0.91 16.44
CA ARG A 123 -16.44 -1.53 16.97
C ARG A 123 -16.95 -2.64 16.08
N PHE A 124 -16.89 -2.45 14.77
CA PHE A 124 -17.46 -3.39 13.80
C PHE A 124 -16.42 -3.88 12.80
N LEU A 125 -16.65 -5.09 12.30
CA LEU A 125 -15.92 -5.71 11.20
C LEU A 125 -16.85 -5.83 10.01
N ALA A 126 -16.52 -5.16 8.90
CA ALA A 126 -17.16 -5.39 7.62
C ALA A 126 -16.52 -6.59 6.93
N ALA A 127 -17.35 -7.55 6.53
CA ALA A 127 -16.99 -8.66 5.66
C ALA A 127 -17.72 -8.53 4.33
N ALA A 128 -16.95 -8.26 3.27
CA ALA A 128 -17.44 -8.25 1.90
C ALA A 128 -17.43 -9.67 1.33
N GLY A 129 -18.61 -10.15 0.95
CA GLY A 129 -18.78 -11.44 0.31
C GLY A 129 -18.91 -11.33 -1.21
N HIS A 130 -19.82 -12.14 -1.75
CA HIS A 130 -20.17 -12.10 -3.17
C HIS A 130 -20.89 -10.80 -3.53
N ASN A 131 -22.09 -10.54 -3.04
CA ASN A 131 -22.91 -9.39 -3.48
C ASN A 131 -23.26 -8.40 -2.35
N ASN A 132 -22.89 -8.72 -1.11
CA ASN A 132 -23.17 -7.89 0.04
C ASN A 132 -21.99 -7.74 1.00
N VAL A 133 -22.05 -6.68 1.79
CA VAL A 133 -21.17 -6.49 2.94
C VAL A 133 -21.97 -6.76 4.20
N LYS A 134 -21.45 -7.58 5.10
CA LYS A 134 -22.02 -7.85 6.41
C LYS A 134 -21.18 -7.18 7.49
N LEU A 135 -21.80 -6.38 8.36
CA LEU A 135 -21.15 -5.78 9.53
C LEU A 135 -21.36 -6.67 10.76
N TYR A 136 -20.28 -7.07 11.41
CA TYR A 136 -20.30 -7.84 12.65
C TYR A 136 -19.77 -6.99 13.80
N ASP A 137 -20.38 -7.06 14.98
CA ASP A 137 -19.81 -6.44 16.18
C ASP A 137 -18.61 -7.27 16.65
N ILE A 138 -17.47 -6.60 16.84
CA ILE A 138 -16.21 -7.22 17.22
C ILE A 138 -16.27 -7.74 18.66
N LYS A 139 -16.98 -7.04 19.55
CA LYS A 139 -17.07 -7.35 20.99
C LYS A 139 -18.24 -8.28 21.31
N SER A 140 -19.30 -8.25 20.51
CA SER A 140 -20.47 -9.10 20.73
C SER A 140 -20.15 -10.57 20.48
N THR A 141 -20.62 -11.50 21.30
CA THR A 141 -20.51 -12.94 20.99
C THR A 141 -21.56 -13.42 19.98
N ASN A 142 -22.50 -12.55 19.59
CA ASN A 142 -23.52 -12.87 18.60
C ASN A 142 -22.88 -13.04 17.20
N PRO A 143 -23.02 -14.21 16.55
CA PRO A 143 -22.43 -14.45 15.23
C PRO A 143 -23.23 -13.81 14.09
N ASN A 144 -24.43 -13.27 14.36
CA ASN A 144 -25.26 -12.65 13.33
C ASN A 144 -24.75 -11.25 12.96
N PRO A 145 -24.88 -10.84 11.69
CA PRO A 145 -24.54 -9.50 11.27
C PRO A 145 -25.49 -8.47 11.90
N VAL A 146 -24.93 -7.34 12.32
CA VAL A 146 -25.65 -6.15 12.82
C VAL A 146 -26.35 -5.43 11.68
N MET A 147 -25.72 -5.42 10.50
CA MET A 147 -26.24 -4.77 9.28
C MET A 147 -25.72 -5.50 8.05
N THR A 148 -26.52 -5.52 6.99
CA THR A 148 -26.15 -6.01 5.67
C THR A 148 -26.34 -4.89 4.65
N PHE A 149 -25.36 -4.71 3.77
CA PHE A 149 -25.40 -3.75 2.66
C PHE A 149 -25.54 -4.55 1.36
N ASP A 150 -26.76 -4.58 0.83
CA ASP A 150 -27.09 -5.28 -0.42
C ASP A 150 -27.22 -4.28 -1.57
N GLY A 151 -26.68 -4.64 -2.75
CA GLY A 151 -26.90 -3.87 -3.98
C GLY A 151 -25.82 -4.00 -5.04
N HIS A 152 -24.68 -4.63 -4.73
CA HIS A 152 -23.77 -5.12 -5.77
C HIS A 152 -24.32 -6.37 -6.43
N THR A 153 -23.94 -6.64 -7.67
CA THR A 153 -24.41 -7.82 -8.42
C THR A 153 -23.34 -8.90 -8.62
N ASN A 154 -22.10 -8.63 -8.19
CA ASN A 154 -20.98 -9.54 -8.28
C ASN A 154 -19.98 -9.28 -7.14
N ASN A 155 -18.94 -10.12 -7.02
CA ASN A 155 -17.92 -10.10 -5.96
C ASN A 155 -17.50 -8.68 -5.58
N ILE A 156 -17.65 -8.36 -4.30
CA ILE A 156 -17.15 -7.11 -3.76
C ILE A 156 -15.65 -7.25 -3.56
N THR A 157 -14.90 -6.38 -4.22
CA THR A 157 -13.46 -6.45 -4.31
C THR A 157 -12.75 -5.50 -3.35
N GLY A 158 -13.41 -4.48 -2.85
CA GLY A 158 -12.80 -3.47 -1.99
C GLY A 158 -13.80 -2.97 -0.97
N VAL A 159 -13.30 -2.64 0.22
CA VAL A 159 -14.06 -1.98 1.29
C VAL A 159 -13.12 -1.00 1.97
N ALA A 160 -13.59 0.23 2.14
CA ALA A 160 -12.91 1.27 2.91
C ALA A 160 -13.94 2.07 3.70
N PHE A 161 -13.56 2.50 4.91
CA PHE A 161 -14.38 3.40 5.73
C PHE A 161 -13.82 4.80 5.73
N HIS A 162 -14.71 5.78 5.70
CA HIS A 162 -14.39 7.15 6.06
C HIS A 162 -13.84 7.20 7.50
N CYS A 163 -12.90 8.09 7.81
CA CYS A 163 -12.26 8.17 9.14
C CYS A 163 -13.28 8.37 10.29
N GLU A 164 -14.33 9.17 10.08
CA GLU A 164 -15.40 9.35 11.08
C GLU A 164 -16.44 8.21 11.08
N GLY A 165 -16.28 7.20 10.23
CA GLY A 165 -17.19 6.05 10.12
C GLY A 165 -18.59 6.36 9.58
N LYS A 166 -18.84 7.57 9.06
CA LYS A 166 -20.14 8.01 8.53
C LYS A 166 -20.57 7.29 7.26
N TRP A 167 -19.62 6.95 6.40
CA TRP A 167 -19.85 6.30 5.12
C TRP A 167 -18.82 5.20 4.87
N MET A 168 -19.22 4.23 4.07
CA MET A 168 -18.42 3.10 3.62
C MET A 168 -18.38 3.11 2.10
N VAL A 169 -17.21 2.87 1.52
CA VAL A 169 -17.03 2.72 0.08
C VAL A 169 -16.76 1.27 -0.23
N THR A 170 -17.42 0.76 -1.26
CA THR A 170 -17.22 -0.60 -1.75
C THR A 170 -16.95 -0.59 -3.25
N SER A 171 -16.03 -1.42 -3.72
CA SER A 171 -15.83 -1.69 -5.15
C SER A 171 -16.24 -3.11 -5.48
N SER A 172 -16.65 -3.37 -6.72
CA SER A 172 -17.09 -4.70 -7.14
C SER A 172 -16.67 -5.06 -8.57
N GLU A 173 -16.61 -6.36 -8.81
CA GLU A 173 -16.49 -6.95 -10.15
C GLU A 173 -17.69 -6.63 -11.05
N ASP A 174 -18.79 -6.08 -10.51
CA ASP A 174 -19.91 -5.56 -11.31
C ASP A 174 -19.59 -4.25 -12.05
N GLY A 175 -18.39 -3.71 -11.88
CA GLY A 175 -17.93 -2.50 -12.54
C GLY A 175 -18.40 -1.22 -11.83
N THR A 176 -18.88 -1.31 -10.59
CA THR A 176 -19.31 -0.14 -9.82
C THR A 176 -18.51 0.06 -8.53
N VAL A 177 -18.39 1.32 -8.13
CA VAL A 177 -17.98 1.73 -6.79
C VAL A 177 -19.17 2.39 -6.12
N LYS A 178 -19.60 1.88 -4.97
CA LYS A 178 -20.77 2.36 -4.24
C LYS A 178 -20.35 3.01 -2.93
N VAL A 179 -21.04 4.09 -2.58
CA VAL A 179 -20.88 4.79 -1.29
C VAL A 179 -22.15 4.59 -0.48
N TRP A 180 -22.00 4.07 0.73
CA TRP A 180 -23.09 3.70 1.63
C TRP A 180 -23.06 4.56 2.88
N ASP A 181 -24.22 4.96 3.38
CA ASP A 181 -24.35 5.49 4.73
C ASP A 181 -24.32 4.32 5.73
N THR A 182 -23.37 4.33 6.66
CA THR A 182 -23.11 3.21 7.58
C THR A 182 -24.17 3.06 8.67
N ARG A 183 -24.96 4.09 8.92
CA ARG A 183 -25.98 4.11 9.98
C ARG A 183 -27.33 3.62 9.49
N THR A 184 -27.64 3.88 8.22
CA THR A 184 -28.91 3.53 7.58
C THR A 184 -28.80 2.34 6.64
N GLY A 185 -27.61 2.01 6.15
CA GLY A 185 -27.41 1.00 5.10
C GLY A 185 -27.80 1.49 3.71
N SER A 186 -28.14 2.77 3.55
CA SER A 186 -28.63 3.31 2.29
C SER A 186 -27.50 3.62 1.30
N LEU A 187 -27.73 3.34 0.03
CA LEU A 187 -26.85 3.74 -1.06
C LEU A 187 -26.93 5.25 -1.28
N GLN A 188 -25.81 5.95 -1.11
CA GLN A 188 -25.71 7.40 -1.31
C GLN A 188 -25.23 7.73 -2.72
N ARG A 189 -24.24 7.00 -3.23
CA ARG A 189 -23.64 7.26 -4.55
C ARG A 189 -23.20 5.99 -5.25
N ASN A 190 -23.15 6.06 -6.58
CA ASN A 190 -22.79 4.95 -7.45
C ASN A 190 -21.93 5.47 -8.62
N TYR A 191 -20.65 5.12 -8.62
CA TYR A 191 -19.70 5.44 -9.68
C TYR A 191 -19.54 4.23 -10.60
N VAL A 192 -19.54 4.46 -11.92
CA VAL A 192 -19.51 3.40 -12.92
C VAL A 192 -18.16 3.39 -13.62
N HIS A 193 -17.55 2.22 -13.68
CA HIS A 193 -16.35 1.91 -14.45
C HIS A 193 -16.71 1.17 -15.73
N LYS A 194 -15.80 1.18 -16.72
CA LYS A 194 -15.97 0.44 -17.98
C LYS A 194 -15.67 -1.06 -17.86
N ALA A 195 -14.97 -1.45 -16.79
CA ALA A 195 -14.58 -2.81 -16.49
C ALA A 195 -14.78 -3.09 -14.99
N ALA A 196 -14.69 -4.36 -14.61
CA ALA A 196 -14.71 -4.79 -13.22
C ALA A 196 -13.67 -4.02 -12.38
N VAL A 197 -14.09 -3.53 -11.21
CA VAL A 197 -13.24 -2.77 -10.30
C VAL A 197 -12.54 -3.75 -9.37
N ASN A 198 -11.21 -3.67 -9.25
CA ASN A 198 -10.41 -4.59 -8.43
C ASN A 198 -10.13 -4.04 -7.03
N ASP A 199 -10.03 -2.71 -6.86
CA ASP A 199 -9.74 -2.14 -5.55
C ASP A 199 -10.27 -0.70 -5.42
N VAL A 200 -10.46 -0.27 -4.19
CA VAL A 200 -10.83 1.11 -3.84
C VAL A 200 -10.22 1.51 -2.51
N VAL A 201 -9.74 2.75 -2.46
CA VAL A 201 -9.19 3.39 -1.26
C VAL A 201 -9.73 4.81 -1.14
N ILE A 202 -9.88 5.28 0.09
CA ILE A 202 -10.27 6.67 0.37
C ILE A 202 -8.97 7.47 0.58
N HIS A 203 -8.90 8.63 -0.04
CA HIS A 203 -7.76 9.52 0.15
C HIS A 203 -7.80 10.12 1.57
N PRO A 204 -6.65 10.36 2.25
CA PRO A 204 -6.63 10.93 3.61
C PRO A 204 -7.38 12.25 3.79
N ASN A 205 -7.51 13.06 2.72
CA ASN A 205 -8.34 14.28 2.71
C ASN A 205 -9.85 14.03 2.90
N GLN A 206 -10.30 12.77 2.84
CA GLN A 206 -11.69 12.32 2.93
C GLN A 206 -12.64 12.89 1.86
N GLY A 207 -12.14 13.73 0.96
CA GLY A 207 -12.88 14.36 -0.14
C GLY A 207 -12.71 13.63 -1.47
N GLU A 208 -11.73 12.74 -1.58
CA GLU A 208 -11.47 11.96 -2.79
C GLU A 208 -11.46 10.46 -2.50
N LEU A 209 -11.81 9.67 -3.51
CA LEU A 209 -11.58 8.22 -3.52
C LEU A 209 -10.80 7.83 -4.76
N ILE A 210 -10.01 6.77 -4.65
CA ILE A 210 -9.21 6.24 -5.75
C ILE A 210 -9.60 4.79 -5.95
N SER A 211 -9.84 4.43 -7.20
CA SER A 211 -10.29 3.09 -7.59
C SER A 211 -9.53 2.61 -8.81
N CYS A 212 -9.31 1.30 -8.92
CA CYS A 212 -8.61 0.72 -10.05
C CYS A 212 -9.40 -0.43 -10.69
N ASP A 213 -9.32 -0.56 -12.01
CA ASP A 213 -10.12 -1.52 -12.77
C ASP A 213 -9.28 -2.52 -13.59
N ARG A 214 -9.96 -3.55 -14.09
CA ARG A 214 -9.36 -4.59 -14.95
C ARG A 214 -8.93 -4.11 -16.33
N SER A 215 -9.37 -2.92 -16.76
CA SER A 215 -8.92 -2.34 -18.03
C SER A 215 -7.56 -1.63 -17.91
N GLY A 216 -6.99 -1.58 -16.71
CA GLY A 216 -5.73 -0.90 -16.45
C GLY A 216 -5.88 0.56 -16.04
N THR A 217 -7.11 1.03 -15.81
CA THR A 217 -7.36 2.41 -15.43
C THR A 217 -7.35 2.56 -13.91
N VAL A 218 -6.68 3.59 -13.42
CA VAL A 218 -6.85 4.13 -12.06
C VAL A 218 -7.64 5.44 -12.16
N ARG A 219 -8.78 5.51 -11.47
CA ARG A 219 -9.66 6.70 -11.44
C ARG A 219 -9.64 7.34 -10.06
N VAL A 220 -9.48 8.66 -10.03
CA VAL A 220 -9.70 9.50 -8.84
C VAL A 220 -11.07 10.15 -8.98
N TRP A 221 -11.89 10.04 -7.94
CA TRP A 221 -13.21 10.62 -7.90
C TRP A 221 -13.31 11.63 -6.77
N ASP A 222 -13.89 12.78 -7.09
CA ASP A 222 -14.24 13.80 -6.14
C ASP A 222 -15.59 13.47 -5.50
N LEU A 223 -15.64 13.47 -4.17
CA LEU A 223 -16.84 13.22 -3.37
C LEU A 223 -17.62 14.50 -3.07
N GLY A 224 -17.13 15.71 -3.27
CA GLY A 224 -17.99 16.89 -3.31
C GLY A 224 -18.90 16.84 -4.54
N GLU A 225 -18.29 16.66 -5.71
CA GLU A 225 -18.93 16.84 -7.01
C GLU A 225 -19.45 15.53 -7.63
N SER A 226 -19.03 14.38 -7.13
CA SER A 226 -19.37 13.05 -7.65
C SER A 226 -18.90 12.83 -9.11
N VAL A 227 -17.76 13.42 -9.48
CA VAL A 227 -17.16 13.32 -10.82
C VAL A 227 -15.79 12.65 -10.78
N CYS A 228 -15.41 12.03 -11.89
CA CYS A 228 -14.04 11.53 -12.09
C CYS A 228 -13.13 12.71 -12.44
N THR A 229 -12.20 13.07 -11.55
CA THR A 229 -11.26 14.19 -11.76
C THR A 229 -10.05 13.76 -12.58
N HIS A 230 -9.51 12.57 -12.29
CA HIS A 230 -8.33 12.05 -12.98
C HIS A 230 -8.54 10.61 -13.45
N GLN A 231 -8.06 10.35 -14.66
CA GLN A 231 -7.92 9.01 -15.23
C GLN A 231 -6.45 8.76 -15.53
N LEU A 232 -5.85 7.81 -14.82
CA LEU A 232 -4.44 7.43 -14.99
C LEU A 232 -4.38 6.04 -15.63
N ILE A 233 -3.58 5.91 -16.69
CA ILE A 233 -3.36 4.64 -17.39
C ILE A 233 -1.84 4.40 -17.37
N PRO A 234 -1.32 3.65 -16.39
CA PRO A 234 0.12 3.36 -16.30
C PRO A 234 0.63 2.46 -17.44
N GLU A 235 -0.17 1.48 -17.84
CA GLU A 235 0.14 0.53 -18.91
C GLU A 235 -1.15 0.11 -19.60
N ASP A 236 -1.17 0.10 -20.92
CA ASP A 236 -2.35 -0.25 -21.71
C ASP A 236 -2.74 -1.71 -21.56
N ASP A 237 -4.04 -1.97 -21.44
CA ASP A 237 -4.66 -3.31 -21.41
C ASP A 237 -4.12 -4.27 -20.32
N VAL A 238 -3.48 -3.74 -19.27
CA VAL A 238 -3.03 -4.55 -18.12
C VAL A 238 -3.80 -4.18 -16.87
N ALA A 239 -4.57 -5.13 -16.35
CA ALA A 239 -5.36 -4.98 -15.13
C ALA A 239 -4.52 -4.47 -13.95
N ILE A 240 -5.01 -3.42 -13.28
CA ILE A 240 -4.48 -2.95 -12.00
C ILE A 240 -5.19 -3.69 -10.88
N GLN A 241 -4.44 -4.41 -10.05
CA GLN A 241 -4.98 -5.32 -9.03
C GLN A 241 -5.17 -4.64 -7.68
N SER A 242 -4.28 -3.72 -7.32
CA SER A 242 -4.28 -3.12 -5.99
C SER A 242 -3.85 -1.66 -6.08
N VAL A 243 -4.43 -0.83 -5.24
CA VAL A 243 -4.07 0.58 -5.09
C VAL A 243 -3.87 0.91 -3.61
N SER A 244 -2.93 1.80 -3.31
CA SER A 244 -2.68 2.30 -1.96
C SER A 244 -2.28 3.76 -2.01
N VAL A 245 -2.72 4.53 -1.02
CA VAL A 245 -2.40 5.94 -0.84
C VAL A 245 -1.66 6.08 0.48
N ALA A 246 -0.62 6.91 0.51
CA ALA A 246 0.10 7.22 1.74
C ALA A 246 -0.81 7.90 2.76
N SER A 247 -0.58 7.69 4.05
CA SER A 247 -1.37 8.29 5.13
C SER A 247 -1.30 9.81 5.16
N ASP A 248 -0.20 10.38 4.66
CA ASP A 248 0.00 11.83 4.48
C ASP A 248 -0.60 12.37 3.17
N GLY A 249 -1.11 11.50 2.30
CA GLY A 249 -1.68 11.85 0.99
C GLY A 249 -0.65 12.25 -0.07
N SER A 250 0.65 12.04 0.17
CA SER A 250 1.71 12.48 -0.74
C SER A 250 2.00 11.51 -1.89
N LEU A 251 1.72 10.22 -1.70
CA LEU A 251 1.99 9.16 -2.67
C LEU A 251 0.73 8.37 -3.00
N LEU A 252 0.63 8.01 -4.28
CA LEU A 252 -0.29 7.02 -4.82
C LEU A 252 0.54 5.90 -5.43
N CYS A 253 0.25 4.66 -5.02
CA CYS A 253 0.90 3.47 -5.56
C CYS A 253 -0.15 2.54 -6.17
N ALA A 254 0.13 1.99 -7.34
CA ALA A 254 -0.71 0.97 -7.98
C ALA A 254 0.14 -0.22 -8.42
N GLY A 255 -0.38 -1.42 -8.21
CA GLY A 255 0.23 -2.68 -8.62
C GLY A 255 -0.58 -3.36 -9.71
N ASN A 256 0.06 -3.78 -10.79
CA ASN A 256 -0.61 -4.44 -11.91
C ASN A 256 -0.51 -5.97 -11.85
N LYS A 257 -1.28 -6.63 -12.72
CA LYS A 257 -1.28 -8.08 -12.88
C LYS A 257 0.09 -8.64 -13.32
N LYS A 258 0.99 -7.87 -13.94
CA LYS A 258 2.32 -8.37 -14.34
C LYS A 258 3.33 -8.34 -13.21
N GLY A 259 3.02 -7.75 -12.05
CA GLY A 259 3.96 -7.58 -10.94
C GLY A 259 4.68 -6.24 -10.93
N ASN A 260 4.31 -5.30 -11.80
CA ASN A 260 4.83 -3.94 -11.81
C ASN A 260 4.14 -3.09 -10.77
N VAL A 261 4.93 -2.19 -10.17
CA VAL A 261 4.48 -1.15 -9.26
C VAL A 261 4.72 0.19 -9.92
N TYR A 262 3.69 1.04 -9.87
CA TYR A 262 3.71 2.41 -10.35
C TYR A 262 3.49 3.34 -9.17
N ILE A 263 4.33 4.37 -9.06
CA ILE A 263 4.29 5.35 -7.98
C ILE A 263 4.09 6.73 -8.58
N TRP A 264 3.09 7.43 -8.08
CA TRP A 264 2.82 8.82 -8.39
C TRP A 264 2.94 9.68 -7.13
N ARG A 265 3.38 10.92 -7.32
CA ARG A 265 3.27 11.98 -6.33
C ARG A 265 1.91 12.63 -6.49
N MET A 266 1.24 12.79 -5.37
CA MET A 266 0.01 13.56 -5.24
C MET A 266 0.40 14.91 -4.64
N ILE A 267 0.16 15.99 -5.37
CA ILE A 267 0.34 17.36 -4.89
C ILE A 267 -1.04 17.98 -4.79
N GLN A 268 -1.47 18.28 -3.58
CA GLN A 268 -2.73 18.99 -3.35
C GLN A 268 -2.50 20.49 -3.45
N ASP A 269 -2.90 21.07 -4.58
CA ASP A 269 -3.07 22.52 -4.68
C ASP A 269 -4.49 22.89 -4.16
N THR A 270 -4.74 24.18 -3.91
CA THR A 270 -5.99 24.66 -3.30
C THR A 270 -7.25 24.33 -4.10
N GLU A 271 -7.14 24.03 -5.40
CA GLU A 271 -8.27 23.75 -6.28
C GLU A 271 -8.15 22.44 -7.07
N VAL A 272 -6.95 21.86 -7.22
CA VAL A 272 -6.72 20.68 -8.07
C VAL A 272 -5.65 19.78 -7.47
N THR A 273 -5.92 18.47 -7.44
CA THR A 273 -4.93 17.45 -7.12
C THR A 273 -4.07 17.15 -8.35
N ARG A 274 -2.78 17.48 -8.32
CA ARG A 274 -1.86 17.14 -9.41
C ARG A 274 -1.21 15.80 -9.14
N ILE A 275 -1.26 14.91 -10.13
CA ILE A 275 -0.72 13.56 -10.02
C ILE A 275 0.46 13.41 -10.98
N MET A 276 1.66 13.24 -10.44
CA MET A 276 2.91 13.18 -11.23
C MET A 276 3.57 11.81 -11.12
N PRO A 277 3.86 11.11 -12.24
CA PRO A 277 4.57 9.83 -12.18
C PRO A 277 6.01 10.02 -11.67
N ILE A 278 6.41 9.23 -10.67
CA ILE A 278 7.75 9.32 -10.05
C ILE A 278 8.62 8.10 -10.36
N ALA A 279 8.06 6.90 -10.26
CA ALA A 279 8.84 5.68 -10.37
C ALA A 279 7.96 4.53 -10.85
N MET A 280 8.58 3.63 -11.60
CA MET A 280 8.02 2.35 -11.95
C MET A 280 9.11 1.30 -11.81
N PHE A 281 8.76 0.17 -11.19
CA PHE A 281 9.66 -0.97 -11.11
C PHE A 281 8.90 -2.30 -11.03
N GLN A 282 9.56 -3.37 -11.44
CA GLN A 282 9.02 -4.72 -11.37
C GLN A 282 9.27 -5.31 -9.97
N ALA A 283 8.23 -5.39 -9.14
CA ALA A 283 8.35 -5.93 -7.77
C ALA A 283 8.42 -7.46 -7.76
N HIS A 284 7.58 -8.11 -8.57
CA HIS A 284 7.43 -9.56 -8.64
C HIS A 284 7.51 -10.06 -10.08
N LYS A 285 7.92 -11.31 -10.32
CA LYS A 285 7.94 -11.88 -11.68
C LYS A 285 6.57 -12.40 -12.14
N ASP A 286 5.64 -12.51 -11.20
CA ASP A 286 4.31 -13.06 -11.37
C ASP A 286 3.25 -12.08 -10.85
N TYR A 287 1.99 -12.52 -10.79
CA TYR A 287 0.84 -11.71 -10.39
C TYR A 287 1.01 -11.02 -9.04
N LEU A 288 1.07 -9.68 -9.03
CA LEU A 288 0.91 -8.91 -7.80
C LEU A 288 -0.57 -8.95 -7.38
N THR A 289 -0.79 -9.39 -6.15
CA THR A 289 -2.12 -9.58 -5.53
C THR A 289 -2.48 -8.40 -4.64
N ARG A 290 -1.51 -7.89 -3.88
CA ARG A 290 -1.68 -6.76 -2.96
C ARG A 290 -0.49 -5.82 -2.99
N LEU A 291 -0.79 -4.55 -2.84
CA LEU A 291 0.17 -3.49 -2.57
C LEU A 291 -0.37 -2.59 -1.45
N LEU A 292 0.47 -2.28 -0.47
CA LEU A 292 0.10 -1.47 0.69
C LEU A 292 1.27 -0.62 1.17
N LEU A 293 1.06 0.69 1.34
CA LEU A 293 1.99 1.57 2.03
C LEU A 293 1.84 1.43 3.55
N SER A 294 2.94 1.48 4.28
CA SER A 294 2.92 1.48 5.75
C SER A 294 2.30 2.77 6.30
N PRO A 295 1.72 2.72 7.51
CA PRO A 295 1.16 3.90 8.18
C PRO A 295 2.15 5.08 8.32
N ASP A 296 3.44 4.79 8.46
CA ASP A 296 4.51 5.79 8.54
C ASP A 296 5.09 6.21 7.18
N VAL A 297 4.59 5.64 6.08
CA VAL A 297 5.01 5.89 4.68
C VAL A 297 6.48 5.53 4.40
N LYS A 298 7.13 4.78 5.29
CA LYS A 298 8.53 4.36 5.12
C LYS A 298 8.69 3.05 4.36
N HIS A 299 7.64 2.22 4.35
CA HIS A 299 7.67 0.91 3.73
C HIS A 299 6.52 0.75 2.73
N LEU A 300 6.79 -0.03 1.69
CA LEU A 300 5.79 -0.51 0.75
C LEU A 300 5.84 -2.03 0.76
N ALA A 301 4.74 -2.66 1.14
CA ALA A 301 4.59 -4.10 1.05
C ALA A 301 3.92 -4.48 -0.28
N THR A 302 4.48 -5.49 -0.94
CA THR A 302 3.89 -6.12 -2.13
C THR A 302 3.73 -7.62 -1.90
N CYS A 303 2.56 -8.15 -2.20
CA CYS A 303 2.26 -9.59 -2.15
C CYS A 303 2.04 -10.13 -3.56
N SER A 304 2.32 -11.41 -3.76
CA SER A 304 2.29 -12.00 -5.08
C SER A 304 1.91 -13.48 -5.09
N ALA A 305 1.43 -13.90 -6.26
CA ALA A 305 1.25 -15.29 -6.65
C ALA A 305 2.58 -16.05 -6.76
N ASP A 306 3.73 -15.37 -6.79
CA ASP A 306 5.08 -15.99 -6.75
C ASP A 306 5.47 -16.56 -5.37
N HIS A 307 4.52 -16.59 -4.43
CA HIS A 307 4.66 -17.10 -3.07
C HIS A 307 5.60 -16.26 -2.19
N THR A 308 5.79 -14.99 -2.53
CA THR A 308 6.56 -14.05 -1.72
C THR A 308 5.75 -12.82 -1.37
N ALA A 309 6.05 -12.26 -0.20
CA ALA A 309 5.79 -10.85 0.06
C ALA A 309 7.13 -10.11 0.14
N LYS A 310 7.23 -8.94 -0.47
CA LYS A 310 8.42 -8.10 -0.44
C LYS A 310 8.11 -6.79 0.25
N VAL A 311 9.10 -6.29 0.98
CA VAL A 311 9.02 -5.00 1.66
C VAL A 311 10.11 -4.11 1.10
N TRP A 312 9.67 -2.98 0.55
CA TRP A 312 10.51 -1.98 -0.10
C TRP A 312 10.60 -0.76 0.81
N ASN A 313 11.78 -0.15 0.87
CA ASN A 313 12.03 1.02 1.69
C ASN A 313 11.90 2.31 0.87
N LEU A 314 11.16 3.28 1.41
CA LEU A 314 10.92 4.60 0.84
C LEU A 314 11.62 5.72 1.63
N ASP A 315 12.23 5.40 2.77
CA ASP A 315 12.91 6.36 3.63
C ASP A 315 14.28 6.76 3.02
N PRO A 316 14.49 8.04 2.67
CA PRO A 316 15.79 8.51 2.20
C PRO A 316 16.94 8.27 3.18
N ASP A 317 16.63 8.18 4.48
CA ASP A 317 17.61 7.93 5.54
C ASP A 317 17.96 6.44 5.71
N TYR A 318 17.31 5.55 4.96
CA TYR A 318 17.65 4.12 4.94
C TYR A 318 19.14 3.93 4.61
N PRO A 319 19.93 3.16 5.40
CA PRO A 319 21.39 3.20 5.28
C PRO A 319 21.94 2.90 3.87
N PRO A 320 21.42 1.91 3.11
CA PRO A 320 21.77 1.72 1.70
C PRO A 320 21.45 2.92 0.80
N ALA A 321 20.29 3.56 0.98
CA ALA A 321 19.89 4.75 0.22
C ALA A 321 20.82 5.94 0.51
N ARG A 322 21.07 6.21 1.79
CA ARG A 322 21.98 7.27 2.23
C ARG A 322 23.40 7.05 1.73
N ALA A 323 23.88 5.81 1.73
CA ALA A 323 25.20 5.46 1.22
C ALA A 323 25.31 5.71 -0.29
N ALA A 324 24.29 5.34 -1.07
CA ALA A 324 24.25 5.60 -2.50
C ALA A 324 24.18 7.10 -2.83
N ALA A 325 23.36 7.87 -2.08
CA ALA A 325 23.29 9.32 -2.22
C ALA A 325 24.65 9.99 -1.93
N ALA A 326 25.34 9.57 -0.87
CA ALA A 326 26.67 10.07 -0.53
C ALA A 326 27.74 9.69 -1.58
N ALA A 327 27.66 8.49 -2.16
CA ALA A 327 28.55 8.07 -3.24
C ALA A 327 28.35 8.90 -4.51
N ASN A 328 27.09 9.17 -4.89
CA ASN A 328 26.74 10.02 -6.02
C ASN A 328 27.25 11.46 -5.81
N ALA A 329 27.04 12.04 -4.63
CA ALA A 329 27.54 13.38 -4.30
C ALA A 329 29.08 13.48 -4.40
N ARG A 330 29.81 12.45 -3.96
CA ARG A 330 31.27 12.38 -4.11
C ARG A 330 31.71 12.27 -5.58
N ALA A 331 31.00 11.48 -6.39
CA ALA A 331 31.29 11.36 -7.82
C ALA A 331 31.08 12.70 -8.56
N THR A 332 30.01 13.43 -8.23
CA THR A 332 29.75 14.77 -8.79
C THR A 332 30.84 15.77 -8.37
N ALA A 333 31.26 15.76 -7.10
CA ALA A 333 32.33 16.64 -6.62
C ALA A 333 33.68 16.37 -7.32
N ASN A 334 34.02 15.10 -7.56
CA ASN A 334 35.25 14.72 -8.26
C ASN A 334 35.19 15.04 -9.77
N GLY A 335 34.04 14.91 -10.41
CA GLY A 335 33.85 15.27 -11.84
C GLY A 335 33.99 16.77 -12.11
N VAL A 336 33.61 17.62 -11.15
CA VAL A 336 33.78 19.07 -11.24
C VAL A 336 35.25 19.49 -11.09
N GLN A 337 36.06 18.76 -10.31
CA GLN A 337 37.49 19.05 -10.18
C GLN A 337 38.33 18.65 -11.41
N ALA A 338 37.87 17.67 -12.20
CA ALA A 338 38.60 17.19 -13.38
C ALA A 338 38.56 18.15 -14.59
N ASN A 339 37.63 19.11 -14.62
CA ASN A 339 37.51 20.10 -15.70
C ASN A 339 38.13 21.48 -15.37
N GLY A 340 38.88 21.58 -14.26
CA GLY A 340 39.40 22.85 -13.75
C GLY A 340 40.79 23.27 -14.24
N ASN A 341 41.58 22.41 -14.90
CA ASN A 341 42.95 22.77 -15.31
C ASN A 341 43.25 22.31 -16.75
N GLY A 342 43.08 23.24 -17.68
CA GLY A 342 43.44 23.07 -19.08
C GLY A 342 43.73 24.41 -19.75
N ASP A 343 44.52 25.27 -19.12
CA ASP A 343 45.12 26.43 -19.77
C ASP A 343 46.55 26.09 -20.17
N THR A 344 46.77 25.80 -21.45
CA THR A 344 48.00 26.18 -22.17
C THR A 344 47.75 26.20 -23.68
N THR A 345 48.14 27.33 -24.26
CA THR A 345 48.06 27.82 -25.64
C THR A 345 48.64 26.90 -26.75
N PRO A 346 48.26 27.09 -28.03
CA PRO A 346 48.65 26.23 -29.14
C PRO A 346 49.96 26.69 -29.80
N THR A 347 50.84 25.75 -30.12
CA THR A 347 51.96 25.97 -31.07
C THR A 347 51.92 24.96 -32.21
N ARG A 348 51.86 25.54 -33.40
CA ARG A 348 52.00 24.99 -34.75
C ARG A 348 53.32 24.24 -34.94
N GLU A 349 53.30 23.06 -35.56
CA GLU A 349 54.36 22.59 -36.46
C GLU A 349 53.93 21.41 -37.35
N ARG A 350 54.51 21.37 -38.56
CA ARG A 350 54.26 20.48 -39.72
C ARG A 350 55.51 19.61 -39.93
N PRO A 351 55.40 18.37 -40.43
CA PRO A 351 56.07 18.00 -41.71
C PRO A 351 55.22 17.01 -42.56
N GLU A 352 55.00 17.21 -43.88
CA GLU A 352 55.78 16.70 -45.05
C GLU A 352 56.01 15.17 -45.05
N SER A 353 55.16 14.35 -45.70
CA SER A 353 55.08 13.94 -47.13
C SER A 353 55.92 12.71 -47.52
N LYS A 354 55.28 11.67 -48.10
CA LYS A 354 55.80 10.85 -49.22
C LYS A 354 54.73 9.93 -49.86
N GLU A 355 54.85 9.82 -51.19
CA GLU A 355 54.09 9.08 -52.22
C GLU A 355 54.06 7.55 -51.99
N GLY A 356 53.24 6.70 -52.64
CA GLY A 356 52.31 6.81 -53.76
C GLY A 356 51.77 5.41 -54.19
N GLY A 357 50.83 5.38 -55.16
CA GLY A 357 50.39 4.21 -55.97
C GLY A 357 49.51 3.18 -55.23
N ASP A 358 48.44 2.60 -55.76
CA ASP A 358 48.07 2.35 -57.16
C ASP A 358 46.56 1.99 -57.29
N ASN A 359 46.09 2.04 -58.53
CA ASN A 359 44.71 1.94 -59.04
C ASN A 359 44.02 0.58 -58.77
N THR A 360 42.68 0.49 -58.72
CA THR A 360 41.78 0.18 -59.87
C THR A 360 40.32 0.21 -59.36
N ALA A 361 39.44 1.07 -59.91
CA ALA A 361 38.46 0.81 -60.98
C ALA A 361 37.52 -0.36 -60.64
N SER A 362 36.19 -0.28 -60.68
CA SER A 362 35.23 0.44 -61.54
C SER A 362 33.84 0.21 -60.90
N SER A 363 32.72 0.91 -61.12
CA SER A 363 32.26 1.98 -62.00
C SER A 363 30.72 1.93 -61.91
N HIS A 364 30.06 3.10 -61.91
CA HIS A 364 28.83 3.41 -62.66
C HIS A 364 27.55 2.54 -62.41
N GLU A 365 26.32 3.05 -62.35
CA GLU A 365 25.79 4.34 -62.79
C GLU A 365 24.37 4.56 -62.24
N ALA A 366 24.00 5.83 -62.17
CA ALA A 366 22.70 6.35 -61.76
C ALA A 366 21.70 6.45 -62.93
N ASN A 367 20.42 6.62 -62.57
CA ASN A 367 19.40 7.55 -63.12
C ASN A 367 18.03 6.86 -63.26
N ASN A 368 16.98 7.26 -62.51
CA ASN A 368 16.15 8.47 -62.58
C ASN A 368 15.01 8.37 -63.62
N ALA A 369 13.74 8.45 -63.19
CA ALA A 369 12.61 9.13 -63.87
C ALA A 369 11.23 8.85 -63.21
N SER A 370 10.69 9.90 -62.58
CA SER A 370 9.34 10.49 -62.64
C SER A 370 8.06 9.71 -63.04
N ASP A 371 7.02 9.99 -62.24
CA ASP A 371 5.61 10.31 -62.54
C ASP A 371 4.67 9.29 -63.20
N PHE A 372 3.61 8.94 -62.47
CA PHE A 372 2.23 8.91 -62.98
C PHE A 372 1.22 9.02 -61.83
N SER A 373 0.39 10.06 -61.85
CA SER A 373 -0.84 10.20 -61.06
C SER A 373 -2.05 10.03 -61.98
N MET A 374 -3.11 9.33 -61.57
CA MET A 374 -4.50 9.79 -61.70
C MET A 374 -5.57 8.78 -61.19
N PHE A 375 -6.56 9.36 -60.47
CA PHE A 375 -7.95 8.93 -60.23
C PHE A 375 -8.31 7.66 -59.42
N ALA A 376 -8.75 7.88 -58.17
CA ALA A 376 -10.03 7.32 -57.66
C ALA A 376 -10.52 8.12 -56.43
N SER A 377 -11.75 8.59 -56.54
CA SER A 377 -12.50 9.42 -55.59
C SER A 377 -13.17 8.63 -54.46
N ALA A 378 -13.29 9.30 -53.30
CA ALA A 378 -14.37 9.22 -52.31
C ALA A 378 -14.70 7.86 -51.66
N PHE A 379 -14.17 7.63 -50.45
CA PHE A 379 -14.94 7.15 -49.28
C PHE A 379 -14.15 7.55 -48.00
N GLY A 380 -14.80 8.31 -47.12
CA GLY A 380 -14.19 8.83 -45.90
C GLY A 380 -13.80 7.73 -44.91
N ARG A 381 -12.58 7.82 -44.38
CA ARG A 381 -12.18 7.11 -43.15
C ARG A 381 -12.37 8.06 -41.96
N PRO A 382 -12.96 7.60 -40.85
CA PRO A 382 -13.09 8.42 -39.66
C PRO A 382 -11.71 8.66 -39.03
N SER A 383 -11.55 9.88 -38.53
CA SER A 383 -10.38 10.39 -37.81
C SER A 383 -9.97 9.48 -36.65
N THR A 384 -8.71 9.06 -36.64
CA THR A 384 -8.03 8.50 -35.47
C THR A 384 -8.06 9.53 -34.34
N ALA A 385 -8.76 9.18 -33.25
CA ALA A 385 -8.62 9.86 -31.98
C ALA A 385 -7.14 9.80 -31.55
N GLY A 386 -6.60 10.94 -31.10
CA GLY A 386 -5.20 11.05 -30.72
C GLY A 386 -4.82 10.06 -29.62
N GLU A 387 -3.87 9.18 -29.92
CA GLU A 387 -3.11 8.46 -28.91
C GLU A 387 -2.34 9.51 -28.08
N GLN A 388 -2.83 9.80 -26.88
CA GLN A 388 -1.99 10.45 -25.89
C GLN A 388 -0.87 9.47 -25.53
N PRO A 389 0.41 9.89 -25.57
CA PRO A 389 1.50 9.01 -25.19
C PRO A 389 1.34 8.59 -23.72
N LEU A 390 1.57 7.30 -23.44
CA LEU A 390 1.57 6.75 -22.09
C LEU A 390 2.48 7.57 -21.15
N PRO A 391 2.13 7.70 -19.85
CA PRO A 391 2.95 8.42 -18.91
C PRO A 391 4.33 7.74 -18.79
N SER A 392 5.39 8.51 -19.06
CA SER A 392 6.74 8.10 -18.68
C SER A 392 6.90 8.19 -17.16
N PHE A 393 7.56 7.21 -16.54
CA PHE A 393 7.91 7.22 -15.12
C PHE A 393 9.41 7.50 -14.94
N PRO A 394 9.87 8.75 -15.15
CA PRO A 394 11.27 9.08 -14.92
C PRO A 394 11.57 9.07 -13.43
N VAL A 395 12.66 8.42 -13.02
CA VAL A 395 13.14 8.51 -11.64
C VAL A 395 13.45 9.99 -11.35
N GLN A 396 12.59 10.64 -10.56
CA GLN A 396 12.80 12.04 -10.20
C GLN A 396 13.77 12.15 -9.02
N PRO A 397 14.64 13.18 -8.98
CA PRO A 397 15.64 13.34 -7.93
C PRO A 397 15.04 13.56 -6.53
N ASP A 398 13.78 13.98 -6.47
CA ASP A 398 12.98 14.16 -5.27
C ASP A 398 12.02 12.97 -5.01
N GLY A 399 12.07 11.91 -5.82
CA GLY A 399 11.31 10.68 -5.62
C GLY A 399 11.82 9.81 -4.48
N PRO A 400 11.11 8.70 -4.15
CA PRO A 400 11.61 7.75 -3.17
C PRO A 400 12.97 7.19 -3.62
N PRO A 401 13.87 6.83 -2.68
CA PRO A 401 15.21 6.41 -3.01
C PRO A 401 15.20 5.13 -3.83
N MET A 402 15.76 5.19 -5.03
CA MET A 402 15.90 4.06 -5.95
C MET A 402 17.30 3.50 -5.88
N ASP A 403 17.43 2.18 -5.88
CA ASP A 403 18.70 1.47 -6.02
C ASP A 403 19.20 1.58 -7.47
N PRO A 404 20.33 2.27 -7.73
CA PRO A 404 20.85 2.43 -9.08
C PRO A 404 21.27 1.13 -9.76
N ALA A 405 21.56 0.07 -8.98
CA ALA A 405 22.00 -1.21 -9.53
C ALA A 405 20.84 -2.02 -10.12
N THR A 406 19.66 -1.92 -9.52
CA THR A 406 18.48 -2.73 -9.86
C THR A 406 17.38 -1.93 -10.55
N GLY A 407 17.40 -0.59 -10.42
CA GLY A 407 16.33 0.27 -10.93
C GLY A 407 15.01 0.09 -10.16
N THR A 408 15.06 -0.44 -8.93
CA THR A 408 13.89 -0.61 -8.05
C THR A 408 14.02 0.27 -6.81
N LEU A 409 12.97 0.35 -5.99
CA LEU A 409 13.15 0.77 -4.60
C LEU A 409 14.15 -0.14 -3.89
N TYR A 410 14.74 0.33 -2.79
CA TYR A 410 15.59 -0.52 -1.97
C TYR A 410 14.76 -1.67 -1.37
N LEU A 411 15.09 -2.90 -1.76
CA LEU A 411 14.49 -4.08 -1.17
C LEU A 411 15.06 -4.28 0.24
N GLU A 412 14.20 -4.19 1.25
CA GLU A 412 14.58 -4.35 2.64
C GLU A 412 14.54 -5.82 3.05
N THR A 413 13.42 -6.49 2.76
CA THR A 413 13.27 -7.91 3.05
C THR A 413 12.36 -8.62 2.05
N THR A 414 12.65 -9.90 1.80
CA THR A 414 11.77 -10.82 1.10
C THR A 414 11.25 -11.84 2.09
N LEU A 415 9.97 -11.75 2.40
CA LEU A 415 9.25 -12.66 3.27
C LEU A 415 8.90 -13.90 2.45
N ALA A 416 9.84 -14.84 2.41
CA ALA A 416 9.71 -16.15 1.77
C ALA A 416 9.22 -17.21 2.79
N ASN A 417 8.82 -18.40 2.32
CA ASN A 417 8.27 -19.55 3.07
C ASN A 417 6.75 -19.73 2.97
N HIS A 418 6.05 -18.92 2.19
CA HIS A 418 4.70 -19.25 1.75
C HIS A 418 4.76 -20.37 0.73
N GLN A 419 3.84 -21.33 0.82
CA GLN A 419 3.79 -22.46 -0.13
C GLN A 419 2.88 -22.18 -1.33
N ARG A 420 2.05 -21.14 -1.24
CA ARG A 420 1.03 -20.76 -2.23
C ARG A 420 0.96 -19.25 -2.33
N TRP A 421 0.00 -18.75 -3.10
CA TRP A 421 -0.20 -17.33 -3.34
C TRP A 421 -0.37 -16.59 -2.02
N VAL A 422 0.39 -15.51 -1.87
CA VAL A 422 0.19 -14.54 -0.79
C VAL A 422 -0.83 -13.55 -1.32
N TRP A 423 -2.00 -13.51 -0.72
CA TRP A 423 -3.09 -12.71 -1.26
C TRP A 423 -3.09 -11.30 -0.73
N ASP A 424 -2.66 -11.15 0.52
CA ASP A 424 -2.94 -9.93 1.26
C ASP A 424 -1.94 -9.73 2.39
N CYS A 425 -1.82 -8.46 2.80
CA CYS A 425 -1.02 -8.07 3.95
C CYS A 425 -1.60 -6.84 4.65
N ALA A 426 -1.27 -6.69 5.94
CA ALA A 426 -1.46 -5.44 6.65
C ALA A 426 -0.30 -5.16 7.60
N PHE A 427 0.04 -3.88 7.71
CA PHE A 427 0.99 -3.40 8.70
C PHE A 427 0.32 -3.25 10.06
N SER A 428 1.14 -3.40 11.10
CA SER A 428 0.85 -2.90 12.44
C SER A 428 0.89 -1.37 12.49
N ALA A 429 0.33 -0.78 13.55
CA ALA A 429 0.20 0.69 13.69
C ALA A 429 1.54 1.41 13.67
N ASP A 430 2.56 0.77 14.25
CA ASP A 430 3.92 1.24 14.38
C ASP A 430 4.80 0.85 13.19
N SER A 431 4.22 0.17 12.19
CA SER A 431 4.94 -0.35 11.01
C SER A 431 6.09 -1.30 11.35
N ALA A 432 6.14 -1.87 12.56
CA ALA A 432 7.22 -2.78 12.98
C ALA A 432 6.93 -4.24 12.58
N TYR A 433 5.66 -4.58 12.48
CA TYR A 433 5.17 -5.90 12.09
C TYR A 433 4.32 -5.84 10.82
N LEU A 434 4.38 -6.92 10.05
CA LEU A 434 3.51 -7.16 8.91
C LEU A 434 2.79 -8.50 9.10
N VAL A 435 1.49 -8.56 8.86
CA VAL A 435 0.78 -9.83 8.72
C VAL A 435 0.62 -10.12 7.24
N THR A 436 0.87 -11.35 6.83
CA THR A 436 0.56 -11.85 5.49
C THR A 436 -0.40 -13.02 5.59
N VAL A 437 -1.25 -13.19 4.59
CA VAL A 437 -2.16 -14.34 4.50
C VAL A 437 -2.01 -15.06 3.16
N CYS A 438 -2.09 -16.38 3.21
CA CYS A 438 -1.70 -17.25 2.11
C CYS A 438 -2.71 -18.39 1.93
N SER A 439 -2.83 -18.86 0.69
CA SER A 439 -3.59 -20.06 0.34
C SER A 439 -3.05 -21.37 0.94
N ASP A 440 -1.96 -21.34 1.70
CA ASP A 440 -1.43 -22.51 2.39
C ASP A 440 -2.06 -22.75 3.78
N HIS A 441 -3.21 -22.12 4.05
CA HIS A 441 -3.98 -22.22 5.31
C HIS A 441 -3.36 -21.48 6.50
N TYR A 442 -2.26 -20.76 6.29
CA TYR A 442 -1.58 -19.99 7.34
C TYR A 442 -1.67 -18.48 7.09
N ALA A 443 -2.06 -17.77 8.12
CA ALA A 443 -1.65 -16.38 8.30
C ALA A 443 -0.31 -16.36 9.04
N ARG A 444 0.56 -15.40 8.72
CA ARG A 444 1.89 -15.26 9.34
C ARG A 444 2.09 -13.83 9.78
N LEU A 445 2.51 -13.63 11.03
CA LEU A 445 2.95 -12.36 11.57
C LEU A 445 4.48 -12.31 11.51
N TRP A 446 5.00 -11.29 10.86
CA TRP A 446 6.41 -11.05 10.60
C TRP A 446 6.87 -9.84 11.39
N GLU A 447 8.07 -9.93 11.96
CA GLU A 447 8.79 -8.76 12.44
C GLU A 447 9.67 -8.23 11.30
N LEU A 448 9.46 -6.98 10.90
CA LEU A 448 10.08 -6.42 9.70
C LEU A 448 11.58 -6.21 9.85
N ALA A 449 12.01 -5.77 11.04
CA ALA A 449 13.42 -5.54 11.34
C ALA A 449 14.29 -6.81 11.21
N SER A 450 13.74 -7.99 11.54
CA SER A 450 14.44 -9.27 11.45
C SER A 450 14.07 -10.09 10.21
N GLY A 451 12.94 -9.77 9.57
CA GLY A 451 12.35 -10.56 8.48
C GLY A 451 11.87 -11.95 8.92
N GLN A 452 11.75 -12.20 10.24
CA GLN A 452 11.38 -13.51 10.78
C GLN A 452 9.89 -13.61 11.09
N ILE A 453 9.38 -14.84 10.99
CA ILE A 453 8.02 -15.16 11.42
C ILE A 453 8.01 -15.23 12.94
N ILE A 454 7.26 -14.34 13.58
CA ILE A 454 7.07 -14.36 15.03
C ILE A 454 5.87 -15.21 15.43
N ARG A 455 4.84 -15.30 14.57
CA ARG A 455 3.66 -16.16 14.78
C ARG A 455 3.11 -16.70 13.47
N GLN A 456 2.53 -17.89 13.57
CA GLN A 456 1.71 -18.50 12.52
C GLN A 456 0.33 -18.79 13.09
N TYR A 457 -0.71 -18.44 12.35
CA TYR A 457 -2.09 -18.71 12.71
C TYR A 457 -2.64 -19.75 11.74
N SER A 458 -2.98 -20.93 12.27
CA SER A 458 -3.59 -22.03 11.53
C SER A 458 -5.01 -22.24 12.01
N GLY A 459 -5.94 -22.36 11.07
CA GLY A 459 -7.34 -22.62 11.43
C GLY A 459 -8.28 -22.66 10.24
N HIS A 460 -7.95 -22.00 9.14
CA HIS A 460 -8.74 -22.10 7.92
C HIS A 460 -8.40 -23.39 7.17
N HIS A 461 -9.40 -23.98 6.51
CA HIS A 461 -9.28 -25.28 5.84
C HIS A 461 -9.60 -25.20 4.35
#